data_AF-A0AAZ3RPC4-F1
#
_entry.id   AF-A0AAZ3RPC4-F1
#
_cell.length_a   1.000
_cell.length_b   1.000
_cell.length_c   1.000
_cell.angle_alpha   90.00
_cell.angle_beta   90.00
_cell.angle_gamma   90.00
#
_symmetry.space_group_name_H-M   'P 1'
#
loop_
_entity.id
_entity.type
_entity.pdbx_description
1 polymer ?
#
loop_
_entity_poly.entity_id
_entity_poly.type
_entity_poly.pdbx_seq_one_letter_code
_entity_poly.pdbx_strand_id
1 'polypeptide(L)' 'DNKGKVLEWPSQSPDLNPIENVWAELKKRVRVRRPTNLTQLHQLCQEEWDKIHTTYCGKLLEGYP' A
#
# COMPACT_ATOMS: atom_id res chain seq x y z
N ASP A 1 3.37 19.01 18.01
CA ASP A 1 1.91 18.82 17.99
C ASP A 1 1.58 17.86 16.86
N ASN A 2 1.43 16.56 17.14
CA ASN A 2 1.16 15.55 16.12
C ASN A 2 -0.35 15.27 16.12
N LYS A 3 -1.15 16.15 15.49
CA LYS A 3 -2.62 16.03 15.38
C LYS A 3 -3.05 14.99 14.34
N GLY A 4 -2.37 13.84 14.30
CA GLY A 4 -2.87 12.68 13.56
C GLY A 4 -3.93 12.00 14.42
N LYS A 5 -5.19 12.02 13.98
CA LYS A 5 -6.25 11.20 14.58
C LYS A 5 -5.85 9.73 14.37
N VAL A 6 -5.33 9.08 15.41
CA VAL A 6 -5.00 7.65 15.36
C VAL A 6 -6.34 6.91 15.28
N LEU A 7 -6.65 6.34 14.12
CA LEU A 7 -7.77 5.42 13.98
C LEU A 7 -7.47 4.20 14.86
N GLU A 8 -8.32 3.92 15.86
CA GLU A 8 -8.25 2.70 16.65
C GLU A 8 -8.53 1.51 15.74
N TRP A 9 -7.45 0.96 15.18
CA TRP A 9 -7.47 -0.23 14.35
C TRP A 9 -7.66 -1.44 15.28
N PRO A 10 -8.68 -2.30 15.09
CA PRO A 10 -8.79 -3.52 15.89
C PRO A 10 -7.60 -4.43 15.59
N SER A 11 -6.76 -4.66 16.60
CA SER A 11 -5.48 -5.39 16.53
C SER A 11 -5.58 -6.86 16.08
N GLN A 12 -6.76 -7.33 15.66
CA GLN A 12 -7.09 -8.72 15.37
C GLN A 12 -7.48 -8.97 13.90
N SER A 13 -7.42 -7.96 13.02
CA SER A 13 -7.74 -8.12 11.60
C SER A 13 -6.62 -7.59 10.69
N PRO A 14 -5.54 -8.37 10.48
CA PRO A 14 -4.50 -8.03 9.51
C PRO A 14 -5.06 -7.83 8.10
N ASP A 15 -6.16 -8.50 7.75
CA ASP A 15 -6.89 -8.37 6.47
C ASP A 15 -7.44 -6.97 6.18
N LEU A 16 -7.64 -6.18 7.23
CA LEU A 16 -8.20 -4.86 7.09
C LEU A 16 -7.15 -3.75 7.24
N ASN A 17 -5.89 -4.06 7.59
CA ASN A 17 -4.87 -3.03 7.67
C ASN A 17 -4.61 -2.47 6.26
N PRO A 18 -4.95 -1.19 6.00
CA PRO A 18 -4.78 -0.57 4.69
C PRO A 18 -3.34 -0.67 4.17
N ILE A 19 -2.37 -0.70 5.08
CA ILE A 19 -0.94 -0.81 4.75
C ILE A 19 -0.61 -2.20 4.19
N GLU A 20 -1.12 -3.27 4.80
CA GLU A 20 -0.89 -4.65 4.34
C GLU A 20 -1.50 -4.88 2.96
N ASN A 21 -2.69 -4.33 2.72
CA ASN A 21 -3.37 -4.42 1.44
C ASN A 21 -2.61 -3.67 0.33
N VAL A 22 -2.06 -2.49 0.63
CA VAL A 22 -1.18 -1.75 -0.30
C VAL A 22 0.09 -2.56 -0.59
N TRP A 23 0.71 -3.17 0.43
CA TRP A 23 1.89 -4.01 0.25
C TRP A 23 1.63 -5.25 -0.59
N ALA A 24 0.48 -5.91 -0.41
CA ALA A 24 0.10 -7.06 -1.21
C ALA A 24 -0.07 -6.69 -2.69
N GLU A 25 -0.73 -5.57 -2.98
CA GLU A 25 -0.91 -5.06 -4.34
C GLU A 25 0.43 -4.64 -4.97
N LEU A 26 1.30 -3.96 -4.22
CA LEU A 26 2.64 -3.58 -4.69
C LEU A 26 3.46 -4.81 -5.07
N LYS A 27 3.52 -5.83 -4.20
CA LYS A 27 4.24 -7.08 -4.46
C LYS A 27 3.69 -7.77 -5.71
N LYS A 28 2.38 -7.76 -5.92
CA LYS A 28 1.74 -8.34 -7.12
C LYS A 28 2.19 -7.62 -8.39
N ARG A 29 2.15 -6.29 -8.42
CA ARG A 29 2.54 -5.48 -9.60
C ARG A 29 4.02 -5.58 -9.92
N VAL A 30 4.87 -5.49 -8.91
CA VAL A 30 6.32 -5.64 -9.06
C VAL A 30 6.67 -7.05 -9.56
N ARG A 31 5.99 -8.09 -9.08
CA ARG A 31 6.19 -9.47 -9.54
C ARG A 31 5.82 -9.67 -11.02
N VAL A 32 4.77 -8.99 -11.51
CA VAL A 32 4.39 -9.04 -12.93
C VAL A 32 5.48 -8.47 -13.83
N ARG A 33 6.17 -7.41 -13.37
CA ARG A 33 7.26 -6.75 -14.11
C ARG A 33 8.57 -7.54 -14.15
N ARG A 34 8.71 -8.57 -13.31
CA ARG A 34 9.90 -9.46 -13.24
C ARG A 34 11.23 -8.68 -13.25
N PRO A 35 11.50 -7.84 -12.24
CA PRO A 35 12.80 -7.18 -12.12
C PRO A 35 13.93 -8.21 -12.12
N THR A 36 14.99 -7.96 -12.89
CA THR A 36 16.14 -8.86 -12.99
C THR A 36 17.32 -8.44 -12.12
N ASN A 37 17.26 -7.25 -11.52
CA ASN A 37 18.28 -6.72 -10.63
C ASN A 37 17.67 -5.82 -9.54
N LEU A 38 18.44 -5.56 -8.48
CA LEU A 38 18.00 -4.80 -7.31
C LEU A 38 17.63 -3.35 -7.67
N THR A 39 18.35 -2.74 -8.61
CA THR A 39 18.10 -1.37 -9.08
C THR A 39 16.74 -1.25 -9.77
N GLN A 40 16.43 -2.19 -10.67
CA GLN A 40 15.13 -2.28 -11.33
C GLN A 40 14.03 -2.59 -10.34
N LEU A 41 14.26 -3.47 -9.36
CA LEU A 41 13.30 -3.75 -8.29
C LEU A 41 12.95 -2.46 -7.54
N HIS A 42 13.97 -1.67 -7.16
CA HIS A 42 13.76 -0.43 -6.44
C HIS A 42 12.99 0.61 -7.28
N GLN A 43 13.38 0.81 -8.54
CA GLN A 43 12.67 1.73 -9.45
C GLN A 43 11.22 1.31 -9.68
N LEU A 44 10.98 0.03 -9.97
CA LEU A 44 9.63 -0.48 -10.19
C LEU A 44 8.77 -0.40 -8.92
N CYS A 45 9.35 -0.63 -7.74
CA CYS A 45 8.66 -0.40 -6.48
C CYS A 45 8.21 1.05 -6.36
N GLN A 46 9.08 2.03 -6.66
CA GLN A 46 8.73 3.45 -6.59
C GLN A 46 7.65 3.83 -7.62
N GLU A 47 7.78 3.38 -8.87
CA GLU A 47 6.80 3.64 -9.93
C GLU A 47 5.43 3.03 -9.62
N GLU A 48 5.39 1.77 -9.16
CA GLU A 48 4.14 1.10 -8.85
C GLU A 48 3.52 1.63 -7.54
N TRP A 49 4.35 2.07 -6.58
CA TRP A 49 3.88 2.73 -5.36
C TRP A 49 3.13 4.03 -5.65
N ASP A 50 3.70 4.90 -6.50
CA ASP A 50 3.06 6.17 -6.89
C ASP A 50 1.69 5.96 -7.55
N LYS A 51 1.58 4.90 -8.38
CA LYS A 51 0.32 4.48 -9.03
C LYS A 51 -0.71 3.89 -8.07
N ILE A 52 -0.29 3.23 -6.99
CA ILE A 52 -1.21 2.63 -6.00
C ILE A 52 -1.74 3.71 -5.06
N HIS A 53 -0.88 4.61 -4.57
CA HIS A 53 -1.21 5.59 -3.55
C HIS A 53 -2.38 6.50 -3.94
N THR A 54 -2.42 6.97 -5.19
CA THR A 54 -3.47 7.87 -5.69
C THR A 54 -4.87 7.25 -5.75
N THR A 55 -4.97 5.94 -6.01
CA THR A 55 -6.27 5.28 -6.20
C THR A 55 -6.74 4.52 -4.95
N TYR A 56 -5.80 4.03 -4.14
CA TYR A 56 -6.09 3.10 -3.06
C TYR A 56 -6.43 3.82 -1.74
N CYS A 57 -5.72 4.92 -1.42
CA CYS A 57 -5.99 5.71 -0.22
C CYS A 57 -7.41 6.32 -0.21
N GLY A 58 -7.94 6.72 -1.38
CA GLY A 58 -9.31 7.24 -1.48
C GLY A 58 -10.38 6.19 -1.16
N LYS A 59 -10.26 4.99 -1.75
CA LYS A 59 -11.23 3.90 -1.56
C LYS A 59 -11.21 3.30 -0.15
N LEU A 60 -10.06 3.28 0.51
CA LEU A 60 -9.93 2.82 1.90
C LEU A 60 -10.60 3.78 2.88
N LEU A 61 -10.60 5.08 2.60
CA LEU A 61 -11.26 6.10 3.43
C LEU A 61 -12.78 6.13 3.22
N GLU A 62 -13.29 5.79 2.03
CA GLU A 62 -14.73 5.66 1.77
C GLU A 62 -15.37 4.42 2.42
N GLY A 63 -14.60 3.34 2.62
CA GLY A 63 -15.07 2.11 3.27
C GLY A 63 -15.03 2.15 4.80
N TYR A 64 -14.47 3.22 5.36
CA TYR A 64 -14.45 3.48 6.80
C TYR A 64 -15.63 4.40 7.16
N PRO A 65 -16.55 3.97 8.05
CA PRO A 65 -17.58 4.86 8.57
C PRO A 65 -17.00 6.00 9.42
#